data_AF-A0A1W9IFQ2-F1
#
_entry.id   AF-A0A1W9IFQ2-F1
#
_cell.length_a   1.000
_cell.length_b   1.000
_cell.length_c   1.000
_cell.angle_alpha   90.00
_cell.angle_beta   90.00
_cell.angle_gamma   90.00
#
_symmetry.space_group_name_H-M   'P 1'
#
loop_
_entity.id
_entity.type
_entity.pdbx_description
1 polymer ?
#
loop_
_entity_poly.entity_id
_entity_poly.type
_entity_poly.pdbx_seq_one_letter_code
_entity_poly.pdbx_strand_id
1 'polypeptide(L)'
;MVRTMCVVVALVALPATADARQRVRTPAIAPECNVTMPCDGVSSPKAAARVASPPASAQVPPAIEARSASYASGLVAPLAAKLASIQSACPGTHAISGIRHTRIAGSRRMSLHAQGKAVDVRGPYGCIYGQLKDWKGGYSTDAGRAQHIHISYDEAGGREMGLRFAHSGGRRAAWHNAYARMR
;
A
#
# COMPACT_ATOMS: atom_id res chain seq x y z
N MET A 1 -38.29 -37.53 55.50
CA MET A 1 -38.35 -36.27 54.72
C MET A 1 -39.40 -36.43 53.62
N VAL A 2 -40.40 -35.56 53.65
CA VAL A 2 -41.51 -35.32 52.71
C VAL A 2 -40.89 -34.96 51.32
N ARG A 3 -41.32 -35.41 50.12
CA ARG A 3 -42.61 -35.16 49.44
C ARG A 3 -42.64 -35.90 48.08
N THR A 4 -43.76 -36.55 47.77
CA THR A 4 -44.22 -36.93 46.42
C THR A 4 -44.57 -35.67 45.59
N MET A 5 -44.40 -35.67 44.26
CA MET A 5 -45.34 -35.10 43.26
C MET A 5 -44.86 -35.33 41.81
N CYS A 6 -45.68 -36.04 41.03
CA CYS A 6 -45.69 -36.10 39.57
C CYS A 6 -46.47 -34.93 38.97
N VAL A 7 -46.11 -34.41 37.79
CA VAL A 7 -47.04 -33.93 36.74
C VAL A 7 -46.39 -34.08 35.34
N VAL A 8 -47.23 -34.42 34.35
CA VAL A 8 -46.99 -34.79 32.93
C VAL A 8 -47.47 -33.66 31.99
N VAL A 9 -47.23 -33.80 30.66
CA VAL A 9 -47.98 -33.23 29.48
C VAL A 9 -47.31 -31.98 28.83
N ALA A 10 -47.17 -31.72 27.50
CA ALA A 10 -47.56 -32.24 26.17
C ALA A 10 -46.53 -31.69 25.12
N LEU A 11 -46.13 -32.32 24.00
CA LEU A 11 -46.78 -32.72 22.72
C LEU A 11 -46.92 -31.60 21.63
N VAL A 12 -46.43 -31.96 20.41
CA VAL A 12 -46.75 -31.50 19.02
C VAL A 12 -45.92 -30.38 18.34
N ALA A 13 -45.17 -30.74 17.28
CA ALA A 13 -45.46 -30.40 15.86
C ALA A 13 -44.34 -30.85 14.87
N LEU A 14 -44.74 -31.52 13.77
CA LEU A 14 -43.95 -31.94 12.58
C LEU A 14 -44.43 -31.12 11.33
N PRO A 15 -44.08 -31.47 10.07
CA PRO A 15 -42.90 -31.07 9.27
C PRO A 15 -43.30 -30.30 7.99
N ALA A 16 -42.35 -29.79 7.20
CA ALA A 16 -42.66 -29.25 5.86
C ALA A 16 -41.62 -29.65 4.81
N THR A 17 -42.09 -30.34 3.78
CA THR A 17 -41.43 -30.71 2.51
C THR A 17 -41.53 -29.57 1.50
N ALA A 18 -40.51 -29.33 0.67
CA ALA A 18 -40.70 -28.78 -0.67
C ALA A 18 -39.53 -29.08 -1.62
N ASP A 19 -39.93 -29.64 -2.77
CA ASP A 19 -39.20 -30.07 -3.95
C ASP A 19 -38.89 -28.86 -4.88
N ALA A 20 -37.72 -28.83 -5.55
CA ALA A 20 -37.54 -27.99 -6.74
C ALA A 20 -36.34 -28.40 -7.64
N ARG A 21 -36.65 -29.28 -8.61
CA ARG A 21 -36.17 -29.36 -10.01
C ARG A 21 -34.98 -28.48 -10.46
N GLN A 22 -33.88 -29.16 -10.81
CA GLN A 22 -32.72 -28.66 -11.53
C GLN A 22 -33.04 -28.38 -13.01
N ARG A 23 -33.10 -27.10 -13.42
CA ARG A 23 -33.08 -26.71 -14.85
C ARG A 23 -31.66 -26.33 -15.25
N VAL A 24 -31.05 -27.18 -16.06
CA VAL A 24 -29.80 -26.92 -16.81
C VAL A 24 -29.99 -25.65 -17.65
N ARG A 25 -29.10 -24.67 -17.50
CA ARG A 25 -29.03 -23.49 -18.38
C ARG A 25 -27.63 -23.38 -19.01
N THR A 26 -27.66 -23.44 -20.34
CA THR A 26 -26.59 -23.16 -21.29
C THR A 26 -26.05 -21.73 -21.15
N PRO A 27 -24.72 -21.51 -21.18
CA PRO A 27 -24.18 -20.15 -21.20
C PRO A 27 -24.30 -19.53 -22.60
N ALA A 28 -24.75 -18.27 -22.64
CA ALA A 28 -24.68 -17.42 -23.81
C ALA A 28 -23.23 -16.91 -23.98
N ILE A 29 -22.66 -17.11 -25.17
CA ILE A 29 -21.30 -16.70 -25.53
C ILE A 29 -21.37 -15.28 -26.10
N ALA A 30 -20.70 -14.33 -25.46
CA ALA A 30 -20.36 -13.02 -26.04
C ALA A 30 -18.93 -13.07 -26.59
N PRO A 31 -18.66 -12.56 -27.82
CA PRO A 31 -17.38 -12.78 -28.52
C PRO A 31 -16.15 -12.04 -27.97
N GLU A 32 -16.24 -11.34 -26.82
CA GLU A 32 -15.10 -10.62 -26.24
C GLU A 32 -14.72 -11.03 -24.80
N CYS A 33 -15.31 -12.08 -24.22
CA CYS A 33 -14.99 -12.53 -22.86
C CYS A 33 -14.52 -13.99 -22.81
N ASN A 34 -13.20 -14.22 -22.86
CA ASN A 34 -12.59 -15.55 -22.66
C ASN A 34 -12.41 -15.93 -21.18
N VAL A 35 -13.44 -15.73 -20.36
CA VAL A 35 -13.46 -16.24 -18.98
C VAL A 35 -14.85 -16.79 -18.70
N THR A 36 -14.98 -18.11 -18.84
CA THR A 36 -16.16 -18.86 -18.40
C THR A 36 -16.02 -19.10 -16.89
N MET A 37 -16.79 -18.38 -16.07
CA MET A 37 -17.13 -18.86 -14.73
C MET A 37 -18.65 -18.74 -14.53
N PRO A 38 -19.36 -19.82 -14.15
CA PRO A 38 -20.77 -19.77 -13.85
C PRO A 38 -21.00 -19.03 -12.52
N CYS A 39 -21.90 -18.05 -12.54
CA CYS A 39 -22.36 -17.39 -11.33
C CYS A 39 -23.37 -18.30 -10.62
N ASP A 40 -22.92 -19.04 -9.61
CA ASP A 40 -23.82 -19.70 -8.69
C ASP A 40 -24.45 -18.68 -7.72
N GLY A 41 -25.77 -18.55 -7.85
CA GLY A 41 -26.77 -18.21 -6.84
C GLY A 41 -26.42 -17.20 -5.73
N VAL A 42 -26.96 -15.98 -5.86
CA VAL A 42 -27.49 -15.26 -4.69
C VAL A 42 -28.90 -14.74 -4.99
N SER A 43 -29.86 -15.30 -4.26
CA SER A 43 -31.25 -14.87 -4.24
C SER A 43 -31.39 -13.52 -3.53
N SER A 44 -31.97 -12.53 -4.21
CA SER A 44 -32.50 -11.30 -3.60
C SER A 44 -33.72 -11.60 -2.74
N PRO A 45 -33.89 -10.93 -1.58
CA PRO A 45 -34.91 -9.89 -1.60
C PRO A 45 -34.55 -8.63 -0.81
N LYS A 46 -34.93 -7.48 -1.39
CA LYS A 46 -35.39 -6.23 -0.74
C LYS A 46 -34.88 -5.97 0.69
N ALA A 47 -33.68 -5.43 0.78
CA ALA A 47 -33.37 -4.36 1.72
C ALA A 47 -32.31 -3.48 1.06
N ALA A 48 -32.61 -2.20 0.91
CA ALA A 48 -31.68 -1.21 0.40
C ALA A 48 -30.54 -1.01 1.42
N ALA A 49 -29.54 -1.88 1.37
CA ALA A 49 -28.24 -1.63 1.97
C ALA A 49 -27.31 -1.24 0.83
N ARG A 50 -26.78 -0.02 0.89
CA ARG A 50 -25.69 0.47 0.04
C ARG A 50 -24.61 -0.61 0.00
N VAL A 51 -24.52 -1.34 -1.11
CA VAL A 51 -23.35 -2.16 -1.43
C VAL A 51 -22.21 -1.16 -1.52
N ALA A 52 -21.33 -1.16 -0.51
CA ALA A 52 -20.09 -0.43 -0.58
C ALA A 52 -19.38 -0.91 -1.85
N SER A 53 -19.22 0.00 -2.81
CA SER A 53 -18.34 -0.21 -3.95
C SER A 53 -17.00 -0.76 -3.44
N PRO A 54 -16.34 -1.67 -4.17
CA PRO A 54 -14.96 -2.03 -3.84
C PRO A 54 -14.15 -0.72 -3.72
N PRO A 55 -13.19 -0.61 -2.77
CA PRO A 55 -12.43 0.62 -2.64
C PRO A 55 -11.84 0.92 -4.01
N ALA A 56 -12.18 2.10 -4.54
CA ALA A 56 -11.53 2.63 -5.72
C ALA A 56 -10.03 2.44 -5.51
N SER A 57 -9.38 1.71 -6.43
CA SER A 57 -7.92 1.64 -6.48
C SER A 57 -7.38 3.02 -6.12
N ALA A 58 -6.50 3.10 -5.13
CA ALA A 58 -5.95 4.36 -4.61
C ALA A 58 -5.14 5.06 -5.72
N GLN A 59 -5.84 5.59 -6.70
CA GLN A 59 -5.31 6.29 -7.84
C GLN A 59 -4.91 7.67 -7.32
N VAL A 60 -3.65 8.00 -7.52
CA VAL A 60 -3.13 9.35 -7.24
C VAL A 60 -3.86 10.31 -8.19
N PRO A 61 -4.40 11.45 -7.70
CA PRO A 61 -4.99 12.45 -8.58
C PRO A 61 -4.01 12.86 -9.69
N PRO A 62 -4.48 13.08 -10.94
CA PRO A 62 -3.62 13.31 -12.09
C PRO A 62 -2.67 14.51 -11.92
N ALA A 63 -3.11 15.55 -11.20
CA ALA A 63 -2.28 16.70 -10.88
C ALA A 63 -1.08 16.36 -9.95
N ILE A 64 -1.25 15.41 -9.04
CA ILE A 64 -0.18 14.95 -8.15
C ILE A 64 0.78 14.04 -8.93
N GLU A 65 0.28 13.22 -9.85
CA GLU A 65 1.10 12.39 -10.73
C GLU A 65 1.98 13.25 -11.67
N ALA A 66 1.41 14.26 -12.31
CA ALA A 66 2.16 15.20 -13.15
C ALA A 66 3.26 15.95 -12.36
N ARG A 67 2.97 16.37 -11.13
CA ARG A 67 3.96 16.98 -10.23
C ARG A 67 5.02 15.98 -9.78
N SER A 68 4.63 14.73 -9.51
CA SER A 68 5.55 13.66 -9.17
C SER A 68 6.52 13.38 -10.32
N ALA A 69 6.03 13.37 -11.55
CA ALA A 69 6.86 13.24 -12.75
C ALA A 69 7.86 14.40 -12.91
N SER A 70 7.46 15.64 -12.60
CA SER A 70 8.39 16.77 -12.65
C SER A 70 9.48 16.68 -11.58
N TYR A 71 9.22 16.09 -10.41
CA TYR A 71 10.25 15.81 -9.40
C TYR A 71 11.19 14.66 -9.78
N ALA A 72 10.80 13.79 -10.70
CA ALA A 72 11.68 12.78 -11.27
C ALA A 72 12.69 13.38 -12.27
N SER A 73 12.34 14.52 -12.88
CA SER A 73 13.22 15.26 -13.79
C SER A 73 14.45 15.80 -13.04
N GLY A 74 15.64 15.51 -13.58
CA GLY A 74 16.92 15.91 -13.01
C GLY A 74 17.46 15.01 -11.90
N LEU A 75 16.72 13.99 -11.46
CA LEU A 75 17.29 12.96 -10.60
C LEU A 75 18.38 12.18 -11.35
N VAL A 76 19.40 11.73 -10.62
CA VAL A 76 20.39 10.80 -11.18
C VAL A 76 19.69 9.53 -11.67
N ALA A 77 20.14 8.99 -12.81
CA ALA A 77 19.41 7.94 -13.53
C ALA A 77 19.04 6.71 -12.67
N PRO A 78 19.92 6.18 -11.80
CA PRO A 78 19.56 5.06 -10.93
C PRO A 78 18.45 5.39 -9.94
N LEU A 79 18.42 6.63 -9.43
CA LEU A 79 17.38 7.08 -8.50
C LEU A 79 16.04 7.28 -9.22
N ALA A 80 16.06 7.85 -10.43
CA ALA A 80 14.87 7.99 -11.26
C ALA A 80 14.27 6.62 -11.61
N ALA A 81 15.11 5.66 -12.02
CA ALA A 81 14.68 4.28 -12.30
C ALA A 81 14.09 3.60 -11.05
N LYS A 82 14.70 3.81 -9.88
CA LYS A 82 14.16 3.26 -8.63
C LYS A 82 12.82 3.87 -8.26
N LEU A 83 12.65 5.18 -8.42
CA LEU A 83 11.38 5.86 -8.19
C LEU A 83 10.27 5.29 -9.09
N ALA A 84 10.55 5.14 -10.39
CA ALA A 84 9.61 4.57 -11.34
C ALA A 84 9.21 3.13 -10.97
N SER A 85 10.19 2.30 -10.56
CA SER A 85 9.95 0.94 -10.07
C SER A 85 9.08 0.90 -8.81
N ILE A 86 9.25 1.85 -7.88
CA ILE A 86 8.40 1.94 -6.68
C ILE A 86 6.98 2.36 -7.08
N GLN A 87 6.85 3.36 -7.95
CA GLN A 87 5.54 3.85 -8.40
C GLN A 87 4.74 2.76 -9.11
N SER A 88 5.39 1.92 -9.92
CA SER A 88 4.72 0.80 -10.59
C SER A 88 4.35 -0.34 -9.63
N ALA A 89 5.19 -0.65 -8.64
CA ALA A 89 4.94 -1.73 -7.70
C ALA A 89 3.99 -1.35 -6.55
N CYS A 90 3.93 -0.06 -6.20
CA CYS A 90 3.20 0.45 -5.03
C CYS A 90 2.21 1.56 -5.46
N PRO A 91 1.00 1.18 -5.91
CA PRO A 91 -0.05 2.14 -6.27
C PRO A 91 -0.31 3.16 -5.16
N GLY A 92 -0.51 4.42 -5.54
CA GLY A 92 -0.64 5.54 -4.59
C GLY A 92 0.67 6.25 -4.25
N THR A 93 1.82 5.72 -4.68
CA THR A 93 3.12 6.35 -4.43
C THR A 93 3.34 7.55 -5.36
N HIS A 94 3.79 8.67 -4.80
CA HIS A 94 4.16 9.87 -5.55
C HIS A 94 5.32 10.62 -4.89
N ALA A 95 6.14 11.26 -5.70
CA ALA A 95 7.17 12.18 -5.23
C ALA A 95 6.54 13.50 -4.80
N ILE A 96 6.96 14.00 -3.64
CA ILE A 96 6.53 15.30 -3.11
C ILE A 96 7.63 16.35 -3.17
N SER A 97 8.88 15.91 -3.32
CA SER A 97 10.04 16.78 -3.37
C SER A 97 11.16 16.09 -4.16
N GLY A 98 11.71 16.80 -5.14
CA GLY A 98 12.85 16.40 -5.97
C GLY A 98 14.00 17.39 -5.78
N ILE A 99 14.49 17.99 -6.87
CA ILE A 99 15.57 18.98 -6.78
C ILE A 99 15.12 20.26 -6.07
N ARG A 100 15.90 20.68 -5.07
CA ARG A 100 15.77 21.98 -4.41
C ARG A 100 17.14 22.59 -4.16
N HIS A 101 17.34 23.85 -4.54
CA HIS A 101 18.59 24.57 -4.35
C HIS A 101 18.75 25.04 -2.89
N THR A 102 18.97 24.10 -1.98
CA THR A 102 19.13 24.38 -0.54
C THR A 102 20.43 23.81 0.02
N ARG A 103 20.94 24.46 1.08
CA ARG A 103 22.08 23.97 1.87
C ARG A 103 21.58 23.21 3.10
N ILE A 104 22.40 22.30 3.60
CA ILE A 104 22.12 21.59 4.86
C ILE A 104 22.30 22.58 6.01
N ALA A 105 21.28 22.68 6.88
CA ALA A 105 21.27 23.60 8.02
C ALA A 105 22.54 23.46 8.88
N GLY A 106 23.12 24.59 9.28
CA GLY A 106 24.36 24.62 10.06
C GLY A 106 25.61 24.21 9.28
N SER A 107 25.56 24.11 7.94
CA SER A 107 26.72 23.79 7.11
C SER A 107 26.76 24.64 5.83
N ARG A 108 27.94 24.69 5.20
CA ARG A 108 28.11 25.27 3.86
C ARG A 108 27.85 24.25 2.73
N ARG A 109 27.42 23.02 3.05
CA ARG A 109 27.27 21.93 2.07
C ARG A 109 25.92 21.99 1.38
N MET A 110 25.90 21.71 0.07
CA MET A 110 24.66 21.56 -0.68
C MET A 110 23.92 20.29 -0.25
N SER A 111 22.59 20.37 -0.18
CA SER A 111 21.72 19.21 0.03
C SER A 111 21.86 18.20 -1.10
N LEU A 112 21.62 16.90 -0.84
CA LEU A 112 21.55 15.89 -1.89
C LEU A 112 20.40 16.13 -2.86
N HIS A 113 19.31 16.75 -2.39
CA HIS A 113 18.25 17.19 -3.28
C HIS A 113 18.75 18.24 -4.27
N ALA A 114 19.63 19.17 -3.85
CA ALA A 114 20.16 20.18 -4.75
C ALA A 114 20.99 19.59 -5.90
N GLN A 115 21.45 18.34 -5.75
CA GLN A 115 22.28 17.62 -6.72
C GLN A 115 21.48 16.57 -7.51
N GLY A 116 20.15 16.49 -7.33
CA GLY A 116 19.35 15.40 -7.95
C GLY A 116 19.64 14.02 -7.38
N LYS A 117 20.31 13.95 -6.22
CA LYS A 117 20.73 12.71 -5.56
C LYS A 117 19.77 12.25 -4.46
N ALA A 118 18.65 12.95 -4.29
CA ALA A 118 17.62 12.58 -3.33
C ALA A 118 16.21 12.97 -3.80
N VAL A 119 15.23 12.19 -3.35
CA VAL A 119 13.80 12.40 -3.59
C VAL A 119 13.02 12.05 -2.32
N ASP A 120 11.97 12.82 -2.03
CA ASP A 120 11.05 12.54 -0.94
C ASP A 120 9.74 12.01 -1.53
N VAL A 121 9.26 10.87 -1.03
CA VAL A 121 8.05 10.20 -1.53
C VAL A 121 7.02 9.99 -0.44
N ARG A 122 5.74 9.95 -0.85
CA ARG A 122 4.59 9.55 -0.03
C ARG A 122 3.83 8.43 -0.70
N GLY A 123 3.15 7.61 0.10
CA GLY A 123 2.33 6.50 -0.39
C GLY A 123 2.18 5.40 0.65
N PRO A 124 1.86 4.17 0.23
CA PRO A 124 1.77 3.02 1.13
C PRO A 124 3.16 2.62 1.64
N TYR A 125 3.57 3.18 2.79
CA TYR A 125 4.94 3.05 3.31
C TYR A 125 5.43 1.60 3.46
N GLY A 126 4.56 0.67 3.86
CA GLY A 126 4.93 -0.75 3.94
C GLY A 126 5.39 -1.33 2.61
N CYS A 127 4.67 -1.03 1.51
CA CYS A 127 5.05 -1.45 0.16
C CYS A 127 6.36 -0.79 -0.29
N ILE A 128 6.48 0.53 -0.05
CA ILE A 128 7.67 1.30 -0.43
C ILE A 128 8.90 0.74 0.29
N TYR A 129 8.81 0.46 1.59
CA TYR A 129 9.90 -0.16 2.34
C TYR A 129 10.25 -1.56 1.86
N GLY A 130 9.25 -2.35 1.43
CA GLY A 130 9.48 -3.64 0.78
C GLY A 130 10.30 -3.51 -0.50
N GLN A 131 9.99 -2.52 -1.35
CA GLN A 131 10.76 -2.23 -2.55
C GLN A 131 12.17 -1.71 -2.26
N LEU A 132 12.35 -1.01 -1.14
CA LEU A 132 13.63 -0.42 -0.76
C LEU A 132 14.59 -1.41 -0.09
N LYS A 133 14.16 -2.65 0.17
CA LYS A 133 14.94 -3.66 0.88
C LYS A 133 16.40 -3.74 0.38
N ASP A 134 16.55 -4.08 -0.89
CA ASP A 134 17.88 -4.29 -1.48
C ASP A 134 18.44 -3.03 -2.15
N TRP A 135 17.85 -1.86 -1.84
CA TRP A 135 18.31 -0.60 -2.41
C TRP A 135 19.72 -0.27 -1.93
N LYS A 136 20.65 -0.06 -2.87
CA LYS A 136 22.05 0.26 -2.54
C LYS A 136 22.22 1.69 -2.01
N GLY A 137 21.32 2.60 -2.39
CA GLY A 137 21.29 3.96 -1.89
C GLY A 137 20.81 4.07 -0.44
N GLY A 138 20.64 5.30 0.05
CA GLY A 138 20.11 5.61 1.37
C GLY A 138 18.59 5.70 1.38
N TYR A 139 17.96 5.45 2.55
CA TYR A 139 16.59 5.88 2.78
C TYR A 139 16.24 6.10 4.26
N SER A 140 15.21 6.91 4.51
CA SER A 140 14.73 7.20 5.87
C SER A 140 13.70 6.17 6.38
N THR A 141 13.74 5.81 7.66
CA THR A 141 12.93 4.74 8.26
C THR A 141 11.84 5.25 9.20
N ASP A 142 11.69 6.56 9.32
CA ASP A 142 10.80 7.24 10.26
C ASP A 142 9.60 7.91 9.57
N ALA A 143 9.13 7.34 8.44
CA ALA A 143 8.03 7.92 7.66
C ALA A 143 6.73 8.08 8.45
N GLY A 144 6.49 7.27 9.48
CA GLY A 144 5.36 7.46 10.40
C GLY A 144 5.39 8.80 11.13
N ARG A 145 6.58 9.34 11.42
CA ARG A 145 6.79 10.64 12.05
C ARG A 145 6.95 11.76 11.01
N ALA A 146 7.81 11.54 10.02
CA ALA A 146 8.16 12.54 9.02
C ALA A 146 7.08 12.73 7.94
N GLN A 147 6.15 11.77 7.83
CA GLN A 147 5.12 11.72 6.80
C GLN A 147 5.68 11.75 5.37
N HIS A 148 6.90 11.23 5.17
CA HIS A 148 7.51 10.93 3.88
C HIS A 148 8.71 10.01 4.05
N ILE A 149 9.15 9.39 2.96
CA ILE A 149 10.40 8.64 2.89
C ILE A 149 11.38 9.45 2.05
N HIS A 150 12.52 9.80 2.62
CA HIS A 150 13.67 10.29 1.90
C HIS A 150 14.40 9.11 1.27
N ILE A 151 14.73 9.18 -0.01
CA ILE A 151 15.50 8.16 -0.74
C ILE A 151 16.64 8.88 -1.45
N SER A 152 17.87 8.42 -1.23
CA SER A 152 19.06 9.03 -1.83
C SER A 152 19.95 8.01 -2.55
N TYR A 153 20.71 8.49 -3.53
CA TYR A 153 21.69 7.69 -4.27
C TYR A 153 22.85 8.56 -4.74
N ASP A 154 24.07 8.08 -4.53
CA ASP A 154 25.28 8.72 -5.01
C ASP A 154 26.26 7.66 -5.49
N GLU A 155 26.52 7.64 -6.80
CA GLU A 155 27.40 6.68 -7.45
C GLU A 155 28.84 6.72 -6.90
N ALA A 156 29.28 7.91 -6.45
CA ALA A 156 30.61 8.09 -5.86
C ALA A 156 30.70 7.62 -4.38
N GLY A 157 29.64 6.99 -3.83
CA GLY A 157 29.65 6.52 -2.44
C GLY A 157 29.47 7.65 -1.42
N GLY A 158 28.41 8.45 -1.59
CA GLY A 158 28.14 9.65 -0.79
C GLY A 158 27.67 9.40 0.65
N ARG A 159 27.42 10.49 1.38
CA ARG A 159 27.14 10.54 2.83
C ARG A 159 26.00 9.63 3.31
N GLU A 160 25.02 9.38 2.46
CA GLU A 160 23.82 8.61 2.78
C GLU A 160 23.76 7.28 2.04
N MET A 161 24.79 6.96 1.25
CA MET A 161 24.84 5.73 0.48
C MET A 161 24.78 4.51 1.41
N GLY A 162 23.87 3.58 1.14
CA GLY A 162 23.61 2.41 1.97
C GLY A 162 22.98 2.69 3.33
N LEU A 163 22.68 3.94 3.68
CA LEU A 163 22.18 4.27 5.01
C LEU A 163 20.69 4.02 5.21
N ARG A 164 20.35 3.71 6.45
CA ARG A 164 19.00 3.63 6.98
C ARG A 164 18.92 4.58 8.17
N PHE A 165 18.23 5.71 8.02
CA PHE A 165 18.33 6.80 8.99
C PHE A 165 16.96 7.37 9.37
N ALA A 166 16.93 8.21 10.40
CA ALA A 166 15.74 8.94 10.81
C ALA A 166 16.01 10.46 10.80
N HIS A 167 15.02 11.27 10.41
CA HIS A 167 15.20 12.71 10.17
C HIS A 167 15.68 13.51 11.38
N SER A 168 15.26 13.16 12.60
CA SER A 168 15.56 13.90 13.84
C SER A 168 16.28 13.08 14.91
N GLY A 169 17.22 12.22 14.50
CA GLY A 169 18.12 11.54 15.43
C GLY A 169 19.41 12.33 15.66
N GLY A 170 19.49 13.16 16.70
CA GLY A 170 20.72 13.87 17.06
C GLY A 170 21.90 12.91 17.28
N ARG A 171 23.09 13.24 16.73
CA ARG A 171 24.47 12.68 16.82
C ARG A 171 24.74 11.18 17.10
N ARG A 172 23.75 10.35 17.43
CA ARG A 172 23.87 8.95 17.88
C ARG A 172 22.77 8.04 17.30
N ALA A 173 21.93 8.51 16.38
CA ALA A 173 21.05 7.61 15.62
C ALA A 173 21.89 6.83 14.59
N ALA A 174 22.78 5.97 15.10
CA ALA A 174 23.60 5.03 14.37
C ALA A 174 22.71 4.24 13.39
N TRP A 175 23.02 4.20 12.10
CA TRP A 175 24.04 3.32 11.51
C TRP A 175 23.87 1.85 11.91
N HIS A 176 22.64 1.35 12.04
CA HIS A 176 22.41 -0.10 12.05
C HIS A 176 21.13 -0.49 11.29
N ASN A 177 21.26 -1.63 10.59
CA ASN A 177 20.26 -2.32 9.77
C ASN A 177 18.82 -2.17 10.28
N ALA A 178 18.02 -1.36 9.58
CA ALA A 178 16.59 -1.17 9.85
C ALA A 178 15.70 -2.40 9.56
N TYR A 179 16.30 -3.58 9.34
CA TYR A 179 15.59 -4.85 9.24
C TYR A 179 15.07 -5.39 10.56
N ALA A 180 15.57 -4.91 11.70
CA ALA A 180 15.26 -5.48 12.99
C ALA A 180 13.88 -5.06 13.57
N ARG A 181 13.17 -4.10 12.95
CA ARG A 181 11.89 -3.56 13.50
C ARG A 181 10.66 -3.79 12.62
N MET A 182 10.79 -4.56 11.54
CA MET A 182 9.67 -4.89 10.63
C MET A 182 9.38 -6.41 10.65
N ARG A 183 9.28 -7.00 11.85
CA ARG A 183 8.75 -8.36 12.07
C ARG A 183 7.53 -8.28 12.98
#